data_AF-A0A1S3YVA9-F1
#
_entry.id   AF-A0A1S3YVA9-F1
#
_cell.length_a   1.000
_cell.length_b   1.000
_cell.length_c   1.000
_cell.angle_alpha   90.00
_cell.angle_beta   90.00
_cell.angle_gamma   90.00
#
_symmetry.space_group_name_H-M   'P 1'
#
loop_
_entity.id
_entity.type
_entity.pdbx_description
1 polymer ?
#
loop_
_entity_poly.entity_id
_entity_poly.type
_entity_poly.pdbx_seq_one_letter_code
_entity_poly.pdbx_strand_id
1 'polypeptide(L)'
;MHEERLQAVEALGDSFSFSAQLEKDILSSDMSAFKAANPDAVFEDFIRWHSPRDWENNDNMDSGASHDNAIKGLTVEWPPRGKLSERMSEFGNSWRKIWNEAPPLPASEQKPLLDPNREGEKVLHYLETLRPCQLLEQMVCTAFRAAADTLNRTTFGGLKQLTTKIGQLNLTMAATLRCLQTSNLSIDTEDIQDLKRLCAIFEHVEKLITLAASFYIKFMNAPRLLESIFNDCYNFYAPRMGTGSTASEVKKDFEKKQKVGRREREIAASMLTTPTANQSWRKVLSMGNLLNGHEPTLREIIFTKHGHLSENYYGGHAPRGYQHELETYRMYISGTSNYLSVALAVASCD
;
A
#
# COMPACT_ATOMS: atom_id res chain seq x y z
N MET A 1 8.69 21.98 -18.45
CA MET A 1 8.99 23.11 -17.54
C MET A 1 7.83 24.09 -17.36
N HIS A 2 7.42 24.94 -18.32
CA HIS A 2 6.25 25.85 -18.15
C HIS A 2 4.93 25.08 -17.94
N GLU A 3 4.73 23.99 -18.67
CA GLU A 3 3.51 23.16 -18.60
C GLU A 3 3.42 22.37 -17.28
N GLU A 4 4.55 21.86 -16.77
CA GLU A 4 4.65 21.23 -15.45
C GLU A 4 4.43 22.25 -14.31
N ARG A 5 4.81 23.52 -14.53
CA ARG A 5 4.60 24.61 -13.57
C ARG A 5 3.14 25.05 -13.51
N LEU A 6 2.45 25.15 -14.65
CA LEU A 6 1.01 25.38 -14.69
C LEU A 6 0.25 24.28 -13.94
N GLN A 7 0.64 23.01 -14.14
CA GLN A 7 0.06 21.88 -13.41
C GLN A 7 0.36 21.91 -11.89
N ALA A 8 1.55 22.36 -11.48
CA ALA A 8 1.90 22.49 -10.07
C ALA A 8 1.15 23.64 -9.37
N VAL A 9 0.89 24.74 -10.09
CA VAL A 9 0.13 25.90 -9.62
C VAL A 9 -1.37 25.59 -9.55
N GLU A 10 -1.90 24.84 -10.52
CA GLU A 10 -3.29 24.36 -10.53
C GLU A 10 -3.56 23.33 -9.42
N ALA A 11 -2.54 22.53 -9.05
CA ALA A 11 -2.60 21.64 -7.89
C ALA A 11 -2.60 22.38 -6.54
N LEU A 12 -2.13 23.62 -6.49
CA LEU A 12 -2.11 24.49 -5.32
C LEU A 12 -3.34 25.42 -5.34
N GLY A 13 -4.53 24.81 -5.44
CA GLY A 13 -5.80 25.51 -5.44
C GLY A 13 -6.02 26.28 -4.14
N ASP A 14 -5.67 27.57 -4.14
CA ASP A 14 -6.36 28.66 -3.43
C ASP A 14 -5.55 29.97 -3.55
N SER A 15 -5.80 30.71 -4.63
CA SER A 15 -5.70 32.18 -4.76
C SER A 15 -5.35 32.54 -6.21
N PHE A 16 -6.39 32.76 -7.02
CA PHE A 16 -6.28 33.21 -8.41
C PHE A 16 -5.46 34.50 -8.55
N SER A 17 -5.38 35.33 -7.50
CA SER A 17 -4.62 36.59 -7.49
C SER A 17 -3.14 36.41 -7.10
N PHE A 18 -2.83 35.52 -6.17
CA PHE A 18 -1.44 35.24 -5.78
C PHE A 18 -0.71 34.45 -6.86
N SER A 19 -1.40 33.47 -7.47
CA SER A 19 -0.88 32.71 -8.61
C SER A 19 -0.50 33.65 -9.77
N ALA A 20 -1.41 34.54 -10.17
CA ALA A 20 -1.17 35.48 -11.27
C ALA A 20 -0.02 36.47 -10.99
N GLN A 21 0.15 36.93 -9.74
CA GLN A 21 1.25 37.82 -9.37
C GLN A 21 2.60 37.08 -9.38
N LEU A 22 2.64 35.84 -8.87
CA LEU A 22 3.84 35.02 -8.90
C LEU A 22 4.25 34.68 -10.33
N GLU A 23 3.29 34.32 -11.19
CA GLU A 23 3.53 34.10 -12.61
C GLU A 23 4.09 35.34 -13.31
N LYS A 24 3.55 36.52 -12.99
CA LYS A 24 4.09 37.80 -13.48
C LYS A 24 5.54 38.02 -13.02
N ASP A 25 5.84 37.77 -11.75
CA ASP A 25 7.17 38.00 -11.18
C ASP A 25 8.22 37.02 -11.76
N ILE A 26 7.83 35.75 -11.96
CA ILE A 26 8.65 34.74 -12.64
C ILE A 26 8.94 35.17 -14.08
N LEU A 27 7.90 35.52 -14.84
CA LEU A 27 8.06 35.94 -16.24
C LEU A 27 8.94 37.19 -16.36
N SER A 28 8.77 38.16 -15.45
CA SER A 28 9.61 39.35 -15.38
C SER A 28 11.08 39.01 -15.10
N SER A 29 11.35 38.06 -14.20
CA SER A 29 12.69 37.55 -13.88
C SER A 29 13.34 36.87 -15.09
N ASP A 30 12.60 36.00 -15.79
CA ASP A 30 13.06 35.31 -16.99
C ASP A 30 13.36 36.30 -18.13
N MET A 31 12.48 37.28 -18.36
CA MET A 31 12.70 38.34 -19.36
C MET A 31 13.92 39.21 -19.02
N SER A 32 14.11 39.54 -17.75
CA SER A 32 15.26 40.32 -17.27
C SER A 32 16.58 39.58 -17.54
N ALA A 33 16.63 38.28 -17.22
CA ALA A 33 17.80 37.44 -17.43
C ALA A 33 18.10 37.27 -18.93
N PHE A 34 17.06 37.08 -19.74
CA PHE A 34 17.20 36.94 -21.19
C PHE A 34 17.75 38.21 -21.84
N LYS A 35 17.27 39.39 -21.45
CA LYS A 35 17.80 40.67 -21.92
C LYS A 35 19.26 40.90 -21.50
N ALA A 36 19.62 40.51 -20.28
CA ALA A 36 21.00 40.63 -19.82
C ALA A 36 21.96 39.72 -20.59
N ALA A 37 21.50 38.51 -20.96
CA ALA A 37 22.29 37.57 -21.76
C ALA A 37 22.35 37.94 -23.25
N ASN A 38 21.33 38.64 -23.77
CA ASN A 38 21.20 38.99 -25.18
C ASN A 38 20.95 40.51 -25.33
N PRO A 39 22.01 41.33 -25.37
CA PRO A 39 21.89 42.75 -25.68
C PRO A 39 21.15 42.98 -27.00
N ASP A 40 20.35 44.04 -27.09
CA ASP A 40 19.55 44.42 -28.26
C ASP A 40 18.44 43.42 -28.67
N ALA A 41 18.22 42.36 -27.90
CA ALA A 41 17.14 41.41 -28.16
C ALA A 41 15.76 42.10 -28.09
N VAL A 42 14.87 41.70 -28.98
CA VAL A 42 13.48 42.18 -28.99
C VAL A 42 12.52 41.16 -28.38
N PHE A 43 11.28 41.57 -28.12
CA PHE A 43 10.26 40.70 -27.52
C PHE A 43 10.05 39.42 -28.34
N GLU A 44 10.13 39.54 -29.65
CA GLU A 44 10.00 38.45 -30.62
C GLU A 44 11.08 37.38 -30.44
N ASP A 45 12.31 37.77 -30.11
CA ASP A 45 13.41 36.84 -29.83
C ASP A 45 13.18 36.07 -28.52
N PHE A 46 12.63 36.75 -27.50
CA PHE A 46 12.24 36.10 -26.26
C PHE A 46 11.12 35.09 -26.46
N ILE A 47 10.07 35.43 -27.24
CA ILE A 47 8.98 34.49 -27.51
C ILE A 47 9.47 33.26 -28.29
N ARG A 48 10.37 33.45 -29.26
CA ARG A 48 10.97 32.32 -30.00
C ARG A 48 11.71 31.34 -29.09
N TRP A 49 12.36 31.85 -28.04
CA TRP A 49 13.08 31.03 -27.07
C TRP A 49 12.17 30.45 -25.98
N HIS A 50 11.33 31.27 -25.36
CA HIS A 50 10.53 30.93 -24.18
C HIS A 50 9.23 30.19 -24.55
N SER A 51 8.61 30.53 -25.69
CA SER A 51 7.38 29.89 -26.18
C SER A 51 7.42 29.67 -27.70
N PRO A 52 8.17 28.67 -28.17
CA PRO A 52 8.29 28.38 -29.61
C PRO A 52 6.96 28.12 -30.32
N ARG A 53 5.92 27.69 -29.59
CA ARG A 53 4.57 27.48 -30.11
C ARG A 53 3.87 28.78 -30.50
N ASP A 54 4.30 29.91 -29.95
CA ASP A 54 3.72 31.23 -30.21
C ASP A 54 4.43 31.99 -31.33
N TRP A 55 5.34 31.33 -32.03
CA TRP A 55 6.05 31.86 -33.19
C TRP A 55 5.60 31.14 -34.46
N GLU A 56 5.04 31.89 -35.41
CA GLU A 56 4.59 31.39 -36.70
C GLU A 56 5.67 31.67 -37.76
N ASN A 57 6.32 30.61 -38.28
CA ASN A 57 7.27 30.75 -39.38
C ASN A 57 6.54 31.10 -40.69
N ASN A 58 7.07 32.06 -41.44
CA ASN A 58 6.50 32.48 -42.73
C ASN A 58 6.85 31.54 -43.90
N ASP A 59 7.57 30.43 -43.64
CA ASP A 59 8.09 29.53 -44.67
C ASP A 59 7.01 28.73 -45.44
N ASN A 60 5.74 28.85 -45.06
CA ASN A 60 4.64 28.16 -45.71
C ASN A 60 4.01 28.92 -46.90
N MET A 61 4.57 30.06 -47.33
CA MET A 61 4.02 30.86 -48.44
C MET A 61 4.83 30.81 -49.77
N ASP A 62 5.91 30.02 -49.86
CA ASP A 62 6.66 29.82 -51.11
C ASP A 62 6.39 28.46 -51.78
N SER A 63 5.18 27.90 -51.57
CA SER A 63 4.66 26.81 -52.43
C SER A 63 4.01 27.41 -53.68
N GLY A 64 4.80 28.16 -54.46
CA GLY A 64 4.35 28.91 -55.61
C GLY A 64 5.40 28.96 -56.73
N ALA A 65 5.59 27.80 -57.37
CA ALA A 65 6.19 27.60 -58.69
C ALA A 65 7.71 27.36 -58.84
N SER A 66 7.97 26.42 -59.76
CA SER A 66 9.20 26.09 -60.50
C SER A 66 10.19 25.10 -59.87
N HIS A 67 10.08 23.87 -60.39
CA HIS A 67 11.15 22.93 -60.70
C HIS A 67 12.50 23.62 -60.96
N ASP A 68 13.53 23.33 -60.15
CA ASP A 68 14.72 22.64 -60.62
C ASP A 68 15.72 22.33 -59.50
N ASN A 69 16.39 21.19 -59.67
CA ASN A 69 17.31 20.58 -58.72
C ASN A 69 18.51 21.48 -58.37
N ALA A 70 18.71 21.78 -57.09
CA ALA A 70 20.04 22.03 -56.56
C ALA A 70 20.06 21.77 -55.05
N ILE A 71 21.06 20.99 -54.63
CA ILE A 71 21.49 20.77 -53.25
C ILE A 71 21.70 22.14 -52.60
N LYS A 72 20.69 22.65 -51.91
CA LYS A 72 20.80 23.85 -51.09
C LYS A 72 20.80 23.38 -49.65
N GLY A 73 22.01 23.21 -49.09
CA GLY A 73 22.17 23.06 -47.66
C GLY A 73 21.34 24.14 -46.96
N LEU A 74 20.69 23.76 -45.86
CA LEU A 74 19.88 24.62 -45.01
C LEU A 74 20.70 25.83 -44.53
N THR A 75 20.88 26.83 -45.39
CA THR A 75 21.32 28.16 -45.00
C THR A 75 20.14 28.77 -44.29
N VAL A 76 20.10 28.60 -42.96
CA VAL A 76 19.17 29.33 -42.10
C VAL A 76 19.47 30.81 -42.33
N GLU A 77 18.65 31.49 -43.14
CA GLU A 77 18.73 32.94 -43.29
C GLU A 77 18.55 33.56 -41.90
N TRP A 78 19.57 34.28 -41.44
CA TRP A 78 19.52 35.04 -40.19
C TRP A 78 19.31 36.53 -40.53
N PRO A 79 18.34 37.21 -39.90
CA PRO A 79 17.38 36.70 -38.91
C PRO A 79 16.25 35.86 -39.54
N PRO A 80 15.82 34.76 -38.89
CA PRO A 80 14.77 33.89 -39.43
C PRO A 80 13.43 34.60 -39.50
N ARG A 81 12.71 34.34 -40.60
CA ARG A 81 11.47 35.05 -40.96
C ARG A 81 10.27 34.40 -40.27
N GLY A 82 9.51 35.20 -39.53
CA GLY A 82 8.28 34.74 -38.88
C GLY A 82 7.54 35.89 -38.19
N LYS A 83 6.40 35.58 -37.60
CA LYS A 83 5.55 36.53 -36.88
C LYS A 83 5.07 35.91 -35.58
N LEU A 84 4.66 36.75 -34.64
CA LEU A 84 4.01 36.29 -33.41
C LEU A 84 2.64 35.71 -33.73
N SER A 85 2.24 34.70 -32.96
CA SER A 85 0.87 34.18 -32.96
C SER A 85 -0.15 35.27 -32.65
N GLU A 86 -1.40 35.05 -33.07
CA GLU A 86 -2.50 36.00 -32.88
C GLU A 86 -2.60 36.49 -31.43
N ARG A 87 -2.60 35.57 -30.45
CA ARG A 87 -2.64 35.90 -29.01
C ARG A 87 -1.48 36.75 -28.52
N MET A 88 -0.28 36.56 -29.09
CA MET A 88 0.92 37.32 -28.70
C MET A 88 1.03 38.66 -29.43
N SER A 89 0.34 38.80 -30.57
CA SER A 89 0.26 40.01 -31.38
C SER A 89 -0.89 40.95 -30.98
N GLU A 90 -1.77 40.54 -30.06
CA GLU A 90 -2.90 41.34 -29.59
C GLU A 90 -2.47 42.69 -28.97
N PHE A 91 -3.23 43.74 -29.31
CA PHE A 91 -3.02 45.07 -28.74
C PHE A 91 -3.34 45.07 -27.25
N GLY A 92 -2.31 45.31 -26.42
CA GLY A 92 -2.45 45.32 -24.96
C GLY A 92 -1.94 44.06 -24.24
N ASN A 93 -1.28 43.13 -24.95
CA ASN A 93 -0.66 41.93 -24.39
C ASN A 93 0.14 42.22 -23.10
N SER A 94 -0.23 41.54 -22.01
CA SER A 94 0.41 41.67 -20.69
C SER A 94 1.88 41.27 -20.71
N TRP A 95 2.27 40.27 -21.50
CA TRP A 95 3.66 39.83 -21.63
C TRP A 95 4.52 40.90 -22.29
N ARG A 96 3.98 41.61 -23.28
CA ARG A 96 4.69 42.73 -23.91
C ARG A 96 4.86 43.91 -22.95
N LYS A 97 3.88 44.17 -22.07
CA LYS A 97 4.01 45.18 -21.01
C LYS A 97 5.11 44.80 -20.01
N ILE A 98 5.10 43.54 -19.53
CA ILE A 98 6.12 43.01 -18.62
C ILE A 98 7.51 43.08 -19.28
N TRP A 99 7.61 42.71 -20.56
CA TRP A 99 8.84 42.84 -21.32
C TRP A 99 9.36 44.28 -21.32
N ASN A 100 8.50 45.27 -21.57
CA ASN A 100 8.93 46.67 -21.58
C ASN A 100 9.33 47.18 -20.18
N GLU A 101 8.71 46.68 -19.12
CA GLU A 101 8.99 47.04 -17.73
C GLU A 101 10.23 46.33 -17.15
N ALA A 102 10.59 45.14 -17.66
CA ALA A 102 11.66 44.30 -17.15
C ALA A 102 13.05 44.88 -17.46
N PRO A 103 13.92 45.10 -16.45
CA PRO A 103 15.29 45.60 -16.65
C PRO A 103 16.25 44.50 -17.16
N PRO A 104 17.31 44.84 -17.91
CA PRO A 104 18.31 43.87 -18.34
C PRO A 104 19.27 43.52 -17.19
N LEU A 105 18.86 42.60 -16.29
CA LEU A 105 19.66 42.17 -15.13
C LEU A 105 19.95 40.66 -15.17
N PRO A 106 21.19 40.22 -14.91
CA PRO A 106 21.52 38.79 -14.84
C PRO A 106 20.87 38.15 -13.61
N ALA A 107 20.55 36.85 -13.68
CA ALA A 107 19.84 36.14 -12.62
C ALA A 107 20.51 36.22 -11.24
N SER A 108 21.84 36.39 -11.18
CA SER A 108 22.61 36.55 -9.94
C SER A 108 22.37 37.88 -9.23
N GLU A 109 21.98 38.93 -9.96
CA GLU A 109 21.73 40.29 -9.44
C GLU A 109 20.24 40.57 -9.25
N GLN A 110 19.38 39.69 -9.76
CA GLN A 110 17.94 39.80 -9.56
C GLN A 110 17.55 39.48 -8.12
N LYS A 111 16.47 40.10 -7.67
CA LYS A 111 15.87 39.77 -6.38
C LYS A 111 15.38 38.31 -6.41
N PRO A 112 15.78 37.46 -5.46
CA PRO A 112 15.26 36.09 -5.37
C PRO A 112 13.73 36.09 -5.25
N LEU A 113 13.08 35.29 -6.09
CA LEU A 113 11.62 35.10 -6.07
C LEU A 113 11.15 34.32 -4.84
N LEU A 114 12.01 33.45 -4.32
CA LEU A 114 11.77 32.62 -3.15
C LEU A 114 12.77 33.00 -2.06
N ASP A 115 12.28 33.18 -0.84
CA ASP A 115 13.10 33.34 0.36
C ASP A 115 13.08 32.02 1.16
N PRO A 116 14.14 31.20 1.11
CA PRO A 116 14.17 29.89 1.76
C PRO A 116 13.95 29.96 3.28
N ASN A 117 14.44 31.02 3.93
CA ASN A 117 14.31 31.16 5.38
C ASN A 117 12.86 31.48 5.75
N ARG A 118 12.25 32.42 5.04
CA ARG A 118 10.85 32.78 5.27
C ARG A 118 9.89 31.64 4.96
N GLU A 119 10.13 30.88 3.89
CA GLU A 119 9.32 29.68 3.62
C GLU A 119 9.53 28.60 4.67
N GLY A 120 10.77 28.42 5.16
CA GLY A 120 11.06 27.54 6.29
C GLY A 120 10.30 27.93 7.55
N GLU A 121 10.32 29.22 7.93
CA GLU A 121 9.57 29.74 9.07
C GLU A 121 8.06 29.55 8.91
N LYS A 122 7.51 29.76 7.71
CA LYS A 122 6.09 29.49 7.43
C LYS A 122 5.73 28.02 7.65
N VAL A 123 6.57 27.10 7.17
CA VAL A 123 6.36 25.65 7.36
C VAL A 123 6.41 25.29 8.84
N LEU A 124 7.39 25.79 9.58
CA LEU A 124 7.49 25.56 11.03
C LEU A 124 6.28 26.11 11.77
N HIS A 125 5.90 27.35 11.49
CA HIS A 125 4.71 27.96 12.07
C HIS A 125 3.44 27.19 11.75
N TYR A 126 3.29 26.68 10.51
CA TYR A 126 2.19 25.80 10.13
C TYR A 126 2.17 24.53 10.99
N LEU A 127 3.31 23.86 11.15
CA LEU A 127 3.41 22.64 11.97
C LEU A 127 3.11 22.91 13.46
N GLU A 128 3.55 24.05 13.98
CA GLU A 128 3.28 24.48 15.37
C GLU A 128 1.82 24.86 15.62
N THR A 129 1.15 25.45 14.62
CA THR A 129 -0.25 25.93 14.72
C THR A 129 -1.28 24.97 14.15
N LEU A 130 -0.84 23.83 13.60
CA LEU A 130 -1.73 22.83 13.02
C LEU A 130 -2.71 22.32 14.06
N ARG A 131 -4.01 22.38 13.74
CA ARG A 131 -5.06 21.88 14.62
C ARG A 131 -4.99 20.35 14.68
N PRO A 132 -5.10 19.71 15.87
CA PRO A 132 -5.03 18.26 15.99
C PRO A 132 -6.01 17.49 15.09
N CYS A 133 -7.21 18.04 14.85
CA CYS A 133 -8.20 17.41 13.96
C CYS A 133 -7.70 17.32 12.50
N GLN A 134 -7.05 18.37 12.00
CA GLN A 134 -6.51 18.40 10.64
C GLN A 134 -5.32 17.44 10.49
N LEU A 135 -4.49 17.34 11.53
CA LEU A 135 -3.42 16.35 11.56
C LEU A 135 -3.99 14.93 11.56
N LEU A 136 -5.04 14.66 12.35
CA LEU A 136 -5.68 13.35 12.41
C LEU A 136 -6.22 12.91 11.04
N GLU A 137 -6.87 13.80 10.30
CA GLU A 137 -7.36 13.53 8.94
C GLU A 137 -6.23 13.05 8.01
N GLN A 138 -5.10 13.77 8.02
CA GLN A 138 -3.91 13.41 7.24
C GLN A 138 -3.28 12.09 7.70
N MET A 139 -3.19 11.88 9.02
CA MET A 139 -2.67 10.64 9.61
C MET A 139 -3.52 9.43 9.24
N VAL A 140 -4.85 9.55 9.27
CA VAL A 140 -5.76 8.47 8.87
C VAL A 140 -5.55 8.11 7.40
N CYS A 141 -5.50 9.10 6.51
CA CYS A 141 -5.28 8.86 5.08
C CYS A 141 -3.95 8.17 4.80
N THR A 142 -2.88 8.63 5.45
CA THR A 142 -1.54 8.06 5.29
C THR A 142 -1.44 6.66 5.90
N ALA A 143 -2.06 6.41 7.05
CA ALA A 143 -2.10 5.08 7.68
C ALA A 143 -2.81 4.05 6.79
N PHE A 144 -4.00 4.37 6.27
CA PHE A 144 -4.72 3.48 5.35
C PHE A 144 -3.92 3.21 4.08
N ARG A 145 -3.30 4.24 3.50
CA ARG A 145 -2.46 4.08 2.32
C ARG A 145 -1.25 3.17 2.59
N ALA A 146 -0.55 3.36 3.71
CA ALA A 146 0.59 2.53 4.08
C ALA A 146 0.19 1.07 4.35
N ALA A 147 -0.93 0.88 5.04
CA ALA A 147 -1.47 -0.46 5.30
C ALA A 147 -1.88 -1.15 3.99
N ALA A 148 -2.57 -0.44 3.08
CA ALA A 148 -2.93 -0.97 1.76
C ALA A 148 -1.69 -1.30 0.90
N ASP A 149 -0.63 -0.47 0.93
CA ASP A 149 0.63 -0.76 0.24
C ASP A 149 1.28 -2.04 0.79
N THR A 150 1.23 -2.22 2.12
CA THR A 150 1.72 -3.45 2.76
C THR A 150 0.95 -4.67 2.24
N LEU A 151 -0.39 -4.59 2.20
CA LEU A 151 -1.24 -5.65 1.65
C LEU A 151 -0.93 -5.93 0.17
N ASN A 152 -0.71 -4.90 -0.65
CA ASN A 152 -0.35 -5.04 -2.06
C ASN A 152 1.00 -5.75 -2.28
N ARG A 153 1.96 -5.56 -1.37
CA ARG A 153 3.29 -6.18 -1.43
C ARG A 153 3.30 -7.63 -0.95
N THR A 154 2.28 -8.08 -0.21
CA THR A 154 2.24 -9.45 0.30
C THR A 154 2.14 -10.47 -0.84
N THR A 155 2.98 -11.50 -0.78
CA THR A 155 2.96 -12.59 -1.75
C THR A 155 1.99 -13.68 -1.31
N PHE A 156 0.95 -13.94 -2.10
CA PHE A 156 -0.07 -14.94 -1.80
C PHE A 156 -0.38 -15.86 -3.00
N GLY A 157 0.52 -15.91 -3.99
CA GLY A 157 0.37 -16.73 -5.19
C GLY A 157 -0.66 -16.18 -6.19
N GLY A 158 -1.08 -17.02 -7.15
CA GLY A 158 -1.96 -16.65 -8.28
C GLY A 158 -3.45 -16.53 -7.96
N LEU A 159 -3.82 -16.18 -6.72
CA LEU A 159 -5.21 -16.13 -6.26
C LEU A 159 -5.95 -14.90 -6.78
N LYS A 160 -6.56 -15.00 -7.97
CA LYS A 160 -7.28 -13.91 -8.65
C LYS A 160 -8.37 -13.25 -7.79
N GLN A 161 -9.06 -14.02 -6.96
CA GLN A 161 -10.11 -13.52 -6.06
C GLN A 161 -9.58 -12.43 -5.11
N LEU A 162 -8.34 -12.61 -4.64
CA LEU A 162 -7.73 -11.69 -3.68
C LEU A 162 -7.26 -10.41 -4.35
N THR A 163 -6.72 -10.50 -5.57
CA THR A 163 -6.41 -9.34 -6.41
C THR A 163 -7.65 -8.48 -6.65
N THR A 164 -8.79 -9.11 -6.98
CA THR A 164 -10.07 -8.40 -7.14
C THR A 164 -10.52 -7.74 -5.84
N LYS A 165 -10.37 -8.42 -4.69
CA LYS A 165 -10.72 -7.85 -3.38
C LYS A 165 -9.86 -6.67 -2.97
N ILE A 166 -8.56 -6.73 -3.25
CA ILE A 166 -7.64 -5.61 -3.04
C ILE A 166 -8.00 -4.44 -3.96
N GLY A 167 -8.33 -4.69 -5.23
CA GLY A 167 -8.82 -3.66 -6.14
C GLY A 167 -10.10 -2.99 -5.64
N GLN A 168 -11.06 -3.78 -5.15
CA GLN A 168 -12.29 -3.27 -4.52
C GLN A 168 -11.99 -2.42 -3.29
N LEU A 169 -11.10 -2.89 -2.41
CA LEU A 169 -10.66 -2.14 -1.22
C LEU A 169 -10.05 -0.78 -1.61
N ASN A 170 -9.16 -0.75 -2.59
CA ASN A 170 -8.52 0.48 -3.05
C ASN A 170 -9.55 1.49 -3.58
N LEU A 171 -10.57 1.03 -4.33
CA LEU A 171 -11.65 1.89 -4.82
C LEU A 171 -12.51 2.44 -3.66
N THR A 172 -12.90 1.59 -2.71
CA THR A 172 -13.67 2.01 -1.53
C THR A 172 -12.89 2.98 -0.66
N MET A 173 -11.60 2.70 -0.44
CA MET A 173 -10.69 3.57 0.31
C MET A 173 -10.52 4.92 -0.38
N ALA A 174 -10.35 4.95 -1.70
CA ALA A 174 -10.24 6.20 -2.45
C ALA A 174 -11.54 7.03 -2.41
N ALA A 175 -12.71 6.40 -2.38
CA ALA A 175 -14.00 7.09 -2.26
C ALA A 175 -14.22 7.67 -0.86
N THR A 176 -13.99 6.87 0.18
CA THR A 176 -14.23 7.25 1.59
C THR A 176 -13.21 8.25 2.12
N LEU A 177 -11.92 8.07 1.81
CA LEU A 177 -10.88 8.99 2.28
C LEU A 177 -10.88 10.32 1.52
N ARG A 178 -11.51 10.40 0.33
CA ARG A 178 -11.64 11.67 -0.39
C ARG A 178 -12.45 12.68 0.42
N CYS A 179 -13.49 12.24 1.15
CA CYS A 179 -14.27 13.10 2.03
C CYS A 179 -13.42 13.77 3.12
N LEU A 180 -12.34 13.11 3.56
CA LEU A 180 -11.38 13.65 4.53
C LEU A 180 -10.35 14.62 3.91
N GLN A 181 -10.23 14.66 2.59
CA GLN A 181 -9.27 15.52 1.88
C GLN A 181 -9.87 16.86 1.45
N THR A 182 -11.17 16.91 1.16
CA THR A 182 -11.85 18.08 0.58
C THR A 182 -12.48 19.03 1.58
N SER A 183 -12.59 18.66 2.86
CA SER A 183 -13.56 19.32 3.74
C SER A 183 -12.91 20.18 4.82
N ASN A 184 -13.07 21.49 4.66
CA ASN A 184 -13.13 22.43 5.76
C ASN A 184 -14.24 21.99 6.74
N LEU A 185 -13.85 21.25 7.78
CA LEU A 185 -14.45 21.20 9.13
C LEU A 185 -15.99 21.05 9.23
N SER A 186 -16.55 19.99 8.64
CA SER A 186 -17.75 19.32 9.17
C SER A 186 -17.63 17.84 8.86
N ILE A 187 -17.14 17.05 9.81
CA ILE A 187 -17.21 15.59 9.73
C ILE A 187 -18.61 15.21 10.17
N ASP A 188 -19.42 14.72 9.24
CA ASP A 188 -20.78 14.34 9.55
C ASP A 188 -20.81 12.95 10.20
N THR A 189 -21.91 12.64 10.89
CA THR A 189 -22.10 11.31 11.51
C THR A 189 -22.09 10.18 10.48
N GLU A 190 -22.45 10.49 9.23
CA GLU A 190 -22.38 9.56 8.09
C GLU A 190 -20.93 9.24 7.69
N ASP A 191 -20.04 10.24 7.64
CA ASP A 191 -18.61 10.03 7.32
C ASP A 191 -17.93 9.13 8.35
N ILE A 192 -18.26 9.30 9.63
CA ILE A 192 -17.75 8.44 10.71
C ILE A 192 -18.23 7.00 10.52
N GLN A 193 -19.48 6.83 10.11
CA GLN A 193 -20.05 5.50 9.87
C GLN A 193 -19.42 4.84 8.64
N ASP A 194 -19.13 5.60 7.60
CA ASP A 194 -18.43 5.12 6.41
C ASP A 194 -16.96 4.76 6.70
N LEU A 195 -16.29 5.52 7.57
CA LEU A 195 -14.97 5.17 8.06
C LEU A 195 -14.98 3.87 8.86
N LYS A 196 -15.99 3.66 9.73
CA LYS A 196 -16.16 2.39 10.46
C LYS A 196 -16.39 1.22 9.51
N ARG A 197 -17.20 1.41 8.47
CA ARG A 197 -17.41 0.40 7.41
C ARG A 197 -16.11 0.10 6.68
N LEU A 198 -15.32 1.12 6.35
CA LEU A 198 -14.00 0.95 5.73
C LEU A 198 -13.07 0.12 6.63
N CYS A 199 -12.98 0.43 7.93
CA CYS A 199 -12.18 -0.35 8.88
C CYS A 199 -12.58 -1.83 8.89
N ALA A 200 -13.89 -2.13 8.91
CA ALA A 200 -14.37 -3.51 8.88
C ALA A 200 -14.00 -4.22 7.58
N ILE A 201 -14.18 -3.56 6.42
CA ILE A 201 -13.77 -4.10 5.12
C ILE A 201 -12.25 -4.35 5.09
N PHE A 202 -11.47 -3.41 5.61
CA PHE A 202 -10.02 -3.52 5.67
C PHE A 202 -9.58 -4.72 6.51
N GLU A 203 -10.11 -4.87 7.73
CA GLU A 203 -9.84 -6.00 8.62
C GLU A 203 -10.18 -7.34 7.93
N HIS A 204 -11.25 -7.38 7.14
CA HIS A 204 -11.63 -8.59 6.40
C HIS A 204 -10.63 -8.95 5.31
N VAL A 205 -10.21 -7.97 4.52
CA VAL A 205 -9.22 -8.18 3.44
C VAL A 205 -7.87 -8.57 4.04
N GLU A 206 -7.45 -7.94 5.13
CA GLU A 206 -6.23 -8.28 5.86
C GLU A 206 -6.22 -9.74 6.35
N LYS A 207 -7.31 -10.20 6.98
CA LYS A 207 -7.43 -11.60 7.44
C LYS A 207 -7.33 -12.60 6.28
N LEU A 208 -7.97 -12.30 5.15
CA LEU A 208 -7.89 -13.14 3.95
C LEU A 208 -6.47 -13.21 3.39
N ILE A 209 -5.81 -12.05 3.30
CA ILE A 209 -4.43 -11.96 2.81
C ILE A 209 -3.47 -12.70 3.73
N THR A 210 -3.62 -12.54 5.04
CA THR A 210 -2.80 -13.25 6.03
C THR A 210 -2.96 -14.76 5.91
N LEU A 211 -4.20 -15.25 5.75
CA LEU A 211 -4.48 -16.66 5.53
C LEU A 211 -3.87 -17.16 4.21
N ALA A 212 -4.04 -16.40 3.13
CA ALA A 212 -3.51 -16.72 1.81
C ALA A 212 -1.98 -16.76 1.80
N ALA A 213 -1.31 -15.80 2.42
CA ALA A 213 0.15 -15.74 2.55
C ALA A 213 0.68 -16.92 3.37
N SER A 214 0.03 -17.24 4.51
CA SER A 214 0.39 -18.42 5.31
C SER A 214 0.26 -19.71 4.50
N PHE A 215 -0.86 -19.89 3.77
CA PHE A 215 -1.02 -21.08 2.94
C PHE A 215 -0.05 -21.10 1.77
N TYR A 216 0.25 -19.96 1.15
CA TYR A 216 1.19 -19.87 0.04
C TYR A 216 2.58 -20.39 0.45
N ILE A 217 3.09 -19.95 1.61
CA ILE A 217 4.37 -20.43 2.17
C ILE A 217 4.32 -21.92 2.46
N LYS A 218 3.22 -22.39 3.06
CA LYS A 218 3.04 -23.80 3.48
C LYS A 218 2.86 -24.76 2.31
N PHE A 219 2.19 -24.33 1.25
CA PHE A 219 1.84 -25.14 0.07
C PHE A 219 2.59 -24.68 -1.19
N MET A 220 3.79 -24.09 -1.06
CA MET A 220 4.62 -23.64 -2.19
C MET A 220 4.74 -24.67 -3.32
N ASN A 221 4.89 -25.95 -2.95
CA ASN A 221 5.06 -27.06 -3.89
C ASN A 221 3.74 -27.79 -4.24
N ALA A 222 2.59 -27.25 -3.83
CA ALA A 222 1.25 -27.81 -4.05
C ALA A 222 0.18 -26.72 -4.36
N PRO A 223 0.35 -25.92 -5.43
CA PRO A 223 -0.50 -24.76 -5.73
C PRO A 223 -1.97 -25.13 -5.99
N ARG A 224 -2.24 -26.31 -6.55
CA ARG A 224 -3.63 -26.79 -6.77
C ARG A 224 -4.36 -27.06 -5.45
N LEU A 225 -3.67 -27.67 -4.48
CA LEU A 225 -4.23 -27.93 -3.16
C LEU A 225 -4.44 -26.63 -2.38
N LEU A 226 -3.48 -25.70 -2.47
CA LEU A 226 -3.58 -24.33 -1.96
C LEU A 226 -4.86 -23.65 -2.45
N GLU A 227 -5.05 -23.57 -3.78
CA GLU A 227 -6.22 -22.91 -4.37
C GLU A 227 -7.53 -23.56 -3.92
N SER A 228 -7.56 -24.90 -3.85
CA SER A 228 -8.78 -25.60 -3.45
C SER A 228 -9.15 -25.39 -1.98
N ILE A 229 -8.17 -25.45 -1.08
CA ILE A 229 -8.38 -25.18 0.36
C ILE A 229 -8.75 -23.72 0.57
N PHE A 230 -8.03 -22.80 -0.07
CA PHE A 230 -8.30 -21.38 0.03
C PHE A 230 -9.70 -21.04 -0.47
N ASN A 231 -10.14 -21.61 -1.60
CA ASN A 231 -11.50 -21.40 -2.12
C ASN A 231 -12.58 -21.87 -1.15
N ASP A 232 -12.38 -23.01 -0.48
CA ASP A 232 -13.33 -23.49 0.52
C ASP A 232 -13.40 -22.56 1.74
N CYS A 233 -12.24 -22.10 2.23
CA CYS A 233 -12.19 -21.07 3.28
C CYS A 233 -12.85 -19.78 2.82
N TYR A 234 -12.51 -19.29 1.64
CA TYR A 234 -13.04 -18.06 1.06
C TYR A 234 -14.57 -18.14 0.94
N ASN A 235 -15.13 -19.23 0.42
CA ASN A 235 -16.58 -19.42 0.29
C ASN A 235 -17.30 -19.51 1.64
N PHE A 236 -16.64 -20.05 2.67
CA PHE A 236 -17.20 -20.06 4.03
C PHE A 236 -17.25 -18.66 4.63
N TYR A 237 -16.19 -17.87 4.45
CA TYR A 237 -16.08 -16.56 5.06
C TYR A 237 -16.76 -15.45 4.25
N ALA A 238 -16.75 -15.49 2.91
CA ALA A 238 -17.25 -14.43 2.04
C ALA A 238 -18.70 -13.99 2.31
N PRO A 239 -19.68 -14.89 2.58
CA PRO A 239 -21.05 -14.51 2.91
C PRO A 239 -21.20 -13.90 4.32
N ARG A 240 -20.23 -14.15 5.21
CA ARG A 240 -20.25 -13.75 6.63
C ARG A 240 -19.43 -12.49 6.90
N MET A 241 -18.71 -11.99 5.90
CA MET A 241 -17.90 -10.78 6.01
C MET A 241 -18.77 -9.53 5.87
N GLY A 242 -18.68 -8.59 6.82
CA GLY A 242 -19.35 -7.29 6.79
C GLY A 242 -20.73 -7.23 7.48
N THR A 243 -21.32 -8.36 7.86
CA THR A 243 -22.45 -8.35 8.80
C THR A 243 -21.87 -8.42 10.21
N GLY A 244 -22.18 -7.44 11.06
CA GLY A 244 -21.74 -7.37 12.46
C GLY A 244 -22.30 -8.49 13.35
N SER A 245 -22.53 -9.68 12.80
CA SER A 245 -22.86 -10.88 13.57
C SER A 245 -21.61 -11.24 14.35
N THR A 246 -21.61 -10.82 15.61
CA THR A 246 -20.78 -11.38 16.68
C THR A 246 -20.59 -12.85 16.44
N ALA A 247 -19.33 -13.28 16.49
CA ALA A 247 -18.88 -14.65 16.43
C ALA A 247 -19.64 -15.54 17.42
N SER A 248 -20.89 -15.87 17.09
CA SER A 248 -21.57 -17.03 17.63
C SER A 248 -20.78 -18.20 17.07
N GLU A 249 -20.35 -19.08 17.96
CA GLU A 249 -19.50 -20.24 17.74
C GLU A 249 -20.14 -21.24 16.77
N VAL A 250 -20.26 -20.86 15.51
CA VAL A 250 -20.65 -21.78 14.45
C VAL A 250 -19.42 -22.62 14.18
N LYS A 251 -19.49 -23.90 14.56
CA LYS A 251 -18.47 -24.93 14.33
C LYS A 251 -17.81 -24.72 12.96
N LYS A 252 -16.48 -24.54 12.98
CA LYS A 252 -15.63 -24.39 11.78
C LYS A 252 -15.43 -25.76 11.12
N ASP A 253 -16.52 -26.43 10.79
CA ASP A 253 -16.46 -27.78 10.24
C ASP A 253 -16.38 -27.67 8.71
N PHE A 254 -15.15 -27.67 8.19
CA PHE A 254 -14.88 -27.83 6.77
C PHE A 254 -14.99 -29.31 6.40
N GLU A 255 -16.22 -29.81 6.23
CA GLU A 255 -16.47 -31.24 5.93
C GLU A 255 -16.08 -31.65 4.50
N LYS A 256 -15.75 -30.67 3.64
CA LYS A 256 -15.42 -30.91 2.24
C LYS A 256 -14.04 -31.57 2.10
N LYS A 257 -14.04 -32.87 1.82
CA LYS A 257 -12.82 -33.65 1.58
C LYS A 257 -12.15 -33.22 0.29
N GLN A 258 -10.90 -32.78 0.37
CA GLN A 258 -10.09 -32.41 -0.78
C GLN A 258 -9.25 -33.58 -1.29
N LYS A 259 -9.24 -33.79 -2.61
CA LYS A 259 -8.46 -34.86 -3.23
C LYS A 259 -6.98 -34.46 -3.24
N VAL A 260 -6.16 -35.12 -2.42
CA VAL A 260 -4.72 -34.88 -2.33
C VAL A 260 -3.96 -35.77 -3.32
N GLY A 261 -3.15 -35.18 -4.19
CA GLY A 261 -2.29 -35.88 -5.13
C GLY A 261 -1.08 -36.53 -4.45
N ARG A 262 -0.42 -37.48 -5.13
CA ARG A 262 0.72 -38.23 -4.55
C ARG A 262 1.86 -37.33 -4.08
N ARG A 263 2.20 -36.29 -4.86
CA ARG A 263 3.23 -35.29 -4.54
C ARG A 263 2.79 -34.28 -3.47
N GLU A 264 1.49 -34.04 -3.35
CA GLU A 264 0.91 -33.12 -2.35
C GLU A 264 0.76 -33.80 -0.98
N ARG A 265 0.72 -35.14 -0.95
CA ARG A 265 0.55 -35.94 0.27
C ARG A 265 1.71 -35.78 1.25
N GLU A 266 2.93 -35.74 0.76
CA GLU A 266 4.13 -35.55 1.59
C GLU A 266 4.12 -34.16 2.25
N ILE A 267 3.69 -33.13 1.51
CA ILE A 267 3.55 -31.76 2.01
C ILE A 267 2.45 -31.68 3.08
N ALA A 268 1.27 -32.25 2.82
CA ALA A 268 0.18 -32.29 3.81
C ALA A 268 0.56 -33.09 5.07
N ALA A 269 1.26 -34.23 4.90
CA ALA A 269 1.73 -35.04 6.02
C ALA A 269 2.80 -34.31 6.86
N SER A 270 3.68 -33.53 6.22
CA SER A 270 4.70 -32.74 6.91
C SER A 270 4.12 -31.68 7.84
N MET A 271 2.89 -31.20 7.60
CA MET A 271 2.20 -30.25 8.48
C MET A 271 1.51 -30.91 9.67
N LEU A 272 1.25 -32.22 9.58
CA LEU A 272 0.55 -33.00 10.59
C LEU A 272 1.52 -33.91 11.37
N THR A 273 2.82 -33.62 11.34
CA THR A 273 3.82 -34.39 12.08
C THR A 273 3.46 -34.39 13.56
N THR A 274 3.16 -35.57 14.08
CA THR A 274 2.98 -35.77 15.52
C THR A 274 4.32 -35.47 16.21
N PRO A 275 4.33 -34.68 17.29
CA PRO A 275 5.55 -34.41 18.02
C PRO A 275 6.14 -35.74 18.50
N THR A 276 7.42 -35.98 18.21
CA THR A 276 8.10 -37.18 18.70
C THR A 276 8.24 -37.09 20.23
N ALA A 277 8.25 -38.22 20.95
CA ALA A 277 8.46 -38.23 22.41
C ALA A 277 9.72 -37.44 22.85
N ASN A 278 10.75 -37.34 22.01
CA ASN A 278 11.93 -36.53 22.36
C ASN A 278 11.75 -35.01 22.13
N GLN A 279 10.69 -34.57 21.45
CA GLN A 279 10.33 -33.15 21.26
C GLN A 279 9.35 -32.66 22.34
N SER A 280 8.44 -33.52 22.80
CA SER A 280 7.48 -33.20 23.86
C SER A 280 8.10 -33.17 25.27
N TRP A 281 9.24 -33.84 25.47
CA TRP A 281 9.88 -33.99 26.78
C TRP A 281 11.16 -33.16 26.98
N ARG A 282 11.55 -32.30 26.01
CA ARG A 282 12.64 -31.35 26.27
C ARG A 282 12.16 -30.30 27.26
N LYS A 283 12.92 -30.12 28.35
CA LYS A 283 12.79 -28.99 29.28
C LYS A 283 13.26 -27.72 28.56
N VAL A 284 12.44 -27.22 27.63
CA VAL A 284 12.68 -25.95 26.96
C VAL A 284 12.33 -24.88 27.97
N LEU A 285 13.31 -24.08 28.40
CA LEU A 285 13.10 -22.93 29.29
C LEU A 285 12.19 -21.83 28.67
N SER A 286 11.74 -22.05 27.44
CA SER A 286 10.55 -21.44 26.85
C SER A 286 9.51 -22.55 26.59
N MET A 287 8.58 -22.73 27.52
CA MET A 287 7.42 -23.63 27.37
C MET A 287 6.33 -22.99 26.49
N GLY A 288 6.74 -22.23 25.47
CA GLY A 288 5.86 -21.59 24.50
C GLY A 288 5.87 -22.38 23.20
N ASN A 289 5.09 -23.47 23.13
CA ASN A 289 4.55 -23.89 21.82
C ASN A 289 3.45 -22.89 21.45
N LEU A 290 3.89 -21.68 21.11
CA LEU A 290 3.05 -20.61 20.63
C LEU A 290 2.63 -20.99 19.21
N LEU A 291 1.36 -21.32 19.01
CA LEU A 291 0.78 -21.28 17.67
C LEU A 291 0.68 -19.79 17.31
N ASN A 292 1.62 -19.30 16.50
CA ASN A 292 1.70 -17.89 16.08
C ASN A 292 1.80 -16.86 17.23
N GLY A 293 2.54 -17.14 18.30
CA GLY A 293 2.73 -16.17 19.38
C GLY A 293 1.66 -16.18 20.48
N HIS A 294 0.64 -17.06 20.42
CA HIS A 294 -0.40 -17.17 21.45
C HIS A 294 -0.41 -18.55 22.15
N GLU A 295 -0.67 -18.54 23.45
CA GLU A 295 -0.93 -19.78 24.20
C GLU A 295 -2.34 -20.32 23.87
N PRO A 296 -2.48 -21.63 23.59
CA PRO A 296 -3.79 -22.22 23.37
C PRO A 296 -4.63 -22.24 24.65
N THR A 297 -5.88 -21.82 24.55
CA THR A 297 -6.87 -21.74 25.65
C THR A 297 -7.21 -23.09 26.27
N LEU A 298 -7.03 -24.17 25.51
CA LEU A 298 -7.35 -25.54 25.92
C LEU A 298 -6.20 -26.46 25.50
N ARG A 299 -5.69 -27.25 26.44
CA ARG A 299 -4.62 -28.24 26.19
C ARG A 299 -5.17 -29.64 26.38
N GLU A 300 -4.98 -30.49 25.37
CA GLU A 300 -5.32 -31.91 25.45
C GLU A 300 -4.11 -32.70 25.93
N ILE A 301 -4.29 -33.51 26.97
CA ILE A 301 -3.30 -34.45 27.47
C ILE A 301 -3.86 -35.86 27.30
N ILE A 302 -3.06 -36.72 26.69
CA ILE A 302 -3.40 -38.12 26.48
C ILE A 302 -2.43 -38.96 27.31
N PHE A 303 -2.96 -39.65 28.31
CA PHE A 303 -2.24 -40.66 29.07
C PHE A 303 -2.52 -42.03 28.47
N THR A 304 -1.49 -42.86 28.37
CA THR A 304 -1.65 -44.26 27.98
C THR A 304 -1.12 -45.12 29.11
N LYS A 305 -2.01 -45.85 29.78
CA LYS A 305 -1.63 -46.80 30.82
C LYS A 305 -1.31 -48.13 30.16
N HIS A 306 -0.11 -48.63 30.35
CA HIS A 306 0.23 -50.01 30.02
C HIS A 306 -0.18 -50.88 31.21
N GLY A 307 -1.26 -51.64 31.06
CA GLY A 307 -1.73 -52.58 32.09
C GLY A 307 -0.84 -53.82 32.17
N HIS A 308 0.31 -53.75 32.85
CA HIS A 308 0.84 -54.87 33.65
C HIS A 308 2.03 -54.44 34.53
N LEU A 309 1.75 -54.08 35.78
CA LEU A 309 2.66 -54.37 36.90
C LEU A 309 1.89 -55.33 37.80
N SER A 310 1.89 -56.60 37.42
CA SER A 310 1.61 -57.66 38.37
C SER A 310 2.78 -57.67 39.34
N GLU A 311 2.54 -57.18 40.56
CA GLU A 311 3.28 -57.62 41.73
C GLU A 311 3.10 -59.14 41.84
N ASN A 312 4.04 -59.90 41.29
CA ASN A 312 4.24 -61.30 41.62
C ASN A 312 5.73 -61.59 41.46
N TYR A 313 6.49 -61.31 42.52
CA TYR A 313 7.78 -61.93 42.72
C TYR A 313 7.51 -63.42 43.02
N TYR A 314 8.22 -64.31 42.31
CA TYR A 314 8.17 -65.78 42.34
C TYR A 314 7.31 -66.49 41.27
N GLY A 315 7.97 -66.86 40.17
CA GLY A 315 7.90 -68.21 39.58
C GLY A 315 6.84 -68.48 38.49
N GLY A 316 7.32 -68.99 37.34
CA GLY A 316 6.54 -69.87 36.46
C GLY A 316 6.30 -69.38 35.02
N HIS A 317 6.48 -70.30 34.07
CA HIS A 317 6.45 -70.13 32.61
C HIS A 317 5.21 -69.43 31.99
N ALA A 318 5.44 -68.78 30.85
CA ALA A 318 4.50 -68.03 30.02
C ALA A 318 3.34 -68.84 29.41
N PRO A 319 2.30 -68.16 28.92
CA PRO A 319 1.90 -68.42 27.54
C PRO A 319 1.63 -67.15 26.70
N ARG A 320 1.87 -67.35 25.41
CA ARG A 320 1.72 -66.43 24.28
C ARG A 320 0.24 -66.10 24.05
N GLY A 321 -0.12 -64.81 24.04
CA GLY A 321 -1.40 -64.32 23.53
C GLY A 321 -2.20 -63.46 24.50
N TYR A 322 -1.79 -62.20 24.69
CA TYR A 322 -2.68 -61.17 25.22
C TYR A 322 -2.54 -59.90 24.39
N GLN A 323 -3.65 -59.49 23.79
CA GLN A 323 -3.83 -58.19 23.15
C GLN A 323 -3.71 -57.16 24.26
N HIS A 324 -2.65 -56.35 24.25
CA HIS A 324 -2.43 -55.29 25.24
C HIS A 324 -3.63 -54.34 25.18
N GLU A 325 -4.48 -54.36 26.21
CA GLU A 325 -5.49 -53.31 26.42
C GLU A 325 -4.77 -52.04 26.83
N LEU A 326 -4.57 -51.16 25.83
CA LEU A 326 -4.09 -49.81 26.01
C LEU A 326 -5.24 -48.93 26.47
N GLU A 327 -5.36 -48.74 27.78
CA GLU A 327 -6.29 -47.75 28.31
C GLU A 327 -5.73 -46.34 28.07
N THR A 328 -6.40 -45.63 27.17
CA THR A 328 -6.05 -44.25 26.80
C THR A 328 -6.99 -43.30 27.51
N TYR A 329 -6.46 -42.53 28.45
CA TYR A 329 -7.22 -41.50 29.17
C TYR A 329 -6.93 -40.13 28.55
N ARG A 330 -7.99 -39.37 28.29
CA ARG A 330 -7.91 -38.06 27.66
C ARG A 330 -8.40 -37.01 28.66
N MET A 331 -7.53 -36.05 28.97
CA MET A 331 -7.82 -34.95 29.88
C MET A 331 -7.68 -33.63 29.13
N TYR A 332 -8.61 -32.70 29.39
CA TYR A 332 -8.56 -31.34 28.87
C TYR A 332 -8.28 -30.39 30.02
N ILE A 333 -7.24 -29.55 29.89
CA ILE A 333 -6.89 -28.57 30.90
C ILE A 333 -7.06 -27.17 30.32
N SER A 334 -7.78 -26.32 31.05
CA SER A 334 -7.83 -24.87 30.86
C SER A 334 -6.98 -24.20 31.94
N GLY A 335 -5.99 -23.40 31.56
CA GLY A 335 -5.14 -22.68 32.52
C GLY A 335 -3.69 -22.48 32.08
N THR A 336 -2.96 -21.68 32.87
CA THR A 336 -1.54 -21.42 32.69
C THR A 336 -0.67 -22.61 33.10
N SER A 337 0.59 -22.62 32.68
CA SER A 337 1.61 -23.66 32.95
C SER A 337 1.65 -24.20 34.39
N ASN A 338 1.30 -23.39 35.40
CA ASN A 338 1.32 -23.80 36.82
C ASN A 338 0.23 -24.81 37.19
N TYR A 339 -0.88 -24.88 36.44
CA TYR A 339 -1.92 -25.89 36.67
C TYR A 339 -1.50 -27.29 36.22
N LEU A 340 -0.56 -27.37 35.27
CA LEU A 340 -0.01 -28.61 34.74
C LEU A 340 0.89 -29.34 35.75
N SER A 341 1.67 -28.60 36.56
CA SER A 341 2.48 -29.20 37.64
C SER A 341 1.62 -29.80 38.76
N VAL A 342 0.45 -29.22 39.03
CA VAL A 342 -0.49 -29.75 40.03
C VAL A 342 -1.14 -31.04 39.51
N ALA A 343 -1.55 -31.06 38.24
CA ALA A 343 -2.14 -32.26 37.62
C ALA A 343 -1.15 -33.44 37.51
N LEU A 344 0.12 -33.18 37.20
CA LEU A 344 1.17 -34.20 37.14
C LEU A 344 1.54 -34.76 38.52
N ALA A 345 1.51 -33.94 39.57
CA ALA A 345 1.77 -34.41 40.93
C ALA A 345 0.69 -35.40 41.40
N VAL A 346 -0.58 -35.12 41.10
CA VAL A 346 -1.71 -35.98 41.47
C VAL A 346 -1.67 -37.31 40.73
N ALA A 347 -1.31 -37.34 39.44
CA ALA A 347 -1.23 -38.58 38.66
C ALA A 347 -0.02 -39.48 38.98
N SER A 348 0.97 -38.97 39.73
CA SER A 348 2.15 -39.73 40.16
C SER A 348 2.05 -40.30 41.58
N CYS A 349 0.99 -39.97 42.31
CA CYS A 349 0.80 -40.34 43.71
C CYS A 349 -0.35 -41.35 43.96
N ASP A 350 -0.95 -41.93 42.91
CA ASP A 350 -1.91 -43.03 43.02
C ASP A 350 -1.41 -44.31 42.34
#